data_AF-A0A8H5LTY5-F1
#
_entry.id   AF-A0A8H5LTY5-F1
#
_cell.length_a   1.000
_cell.length_b   1.000
_cell.length_c   1.000
_cell.angle_alpha   90.00
_cell.angle_beta   90.00
_cell.angle_gamma   90.00
#
_symmetry.space_group_name_H-M   'P 1'
#
loop_
_entity.id
_entity.type
_entity.pdbx_description
1 polymer ?
#
loop_
_entity_poly.entity_id
_entity_poly.type
_entity_poly.pdbx_seq_one_letter_code
_entity_poly.pdbx_strand_id
1 'polypeptide(L)'
;MHFPKSGTAWPVLRNRLVFSPSMSSSSTARLRREEDVKRAGEIQAEAAIIGGLRMGAIGLGLEIILHHTWPAFRRQRLPFKAYLLSGFIMTGLVFGAEGALLKHEAQRRQEENMLRRQARLELSQRGIIPTETEITRWMTERSSQSDSASS
;
A
#
# COMPACT_ATOMS: atom_id res chain seq x y z
N MET A 1 22.70 35.94 -61.36
CA MET A 1 22.50 36.41 -59.97
C MET A 1 23.60 35.86 -59.09
N HIS A 2 24.10 36.70 -58.19
CA HIS A 2 25.45 36.74 -57.63
C HIS A 2 25.43 36.37 -56.13
N PHE A 3 26.50 35.67 -55.67
CA PHE A 3 27.08 35.64 -54.29
C PHE A 3 26.32 34.92 -53.13
N PRO A 4 26.99 34.61 -51.98
CA PRO A 4 28.28 33.90 -51.78
C PRO A 4 28.26 32.84 -50.65
N LYS A 5 29.37 32.08 -50.55
CA LYS A 5 29.79 31.28 -49.39
C LYS A 5 30.27 32.17 -48.22
N SER A 6 29.78 31.91 -47.00
CA SER A 6 30.42 32.16 -45.68
C SER A 6 29.66 31.26 -44.68
N GLY A 7 30.24 30.51 -43.74
CA GLY A 7 31.46 30.76 -42.97
C GLY A 7 31.09 31.37 -41.62
N THR A 8 30.46 30.63 -40.70
CA THR A 8 30.50 30.96 -39.25
C THR A 8 30.36 29.69 -38.40
N ALA A 9 31.45 29.39 -37.71
CA ALA A 9 31.51 28.49 -36.59
C ALA A 9 30.68 29.04 -35.42
N TRP A 10 29.98 28.15 -34.71
CA TRP A 10 29.50 28.41 -33.36
C TRP A 10 30.06 27.35 -32.41
N PRO A 11 30.88 27.72 -31.42
CA PRO A 11 31.25 26.84 -30.32
C PRO A 11 30.19 27.00 -29.23
N VAL A 12 29.28 26.03 -29.10
CA VAL A 12 28.44 25.93 -27.90
C VAL A 12 28.90 24.72 -27.10
N LEU A 13 29.98 24.95 -26.34
CA LEU A 13 30.19 24.27 -25.09
C LEU A 13 29.00 24.57 -24.18
N ARG A 14 28.10 23.60 -24.01
CA ARG A 14 27.39 23.47 -22.75
C ARG A 14 27.39 22.01 -22.36
N ASN A 15 28.44 21.70 -21.62
CA ASN A 15 28.58 20.58 -20.72
C ASN A 15 27.26 20.38 -19.96
N ARG A 16 26.35 19.57 -20.51
CA ARG A 16 25.22 19.02 -19.76
C ARG A 16 25.87 17.97 -18.87
N LEU A 17 26.30 18.40 -17.69
CA LEU A 17 26.37 17.53 -16.53
C LEU A 17 24.96 16.98 -16.36
N VAL A 18 24.69 15.88 -17.06
CA VAL A 18 23.62 14.97 -16.74
C VAL A 18 24.00 14.48 -15.36
N PHE A 19 23.34 15.08 -14.36
CA PHE A 19 23.21 14.51 -13.04
C PHE A 19 22.73 13.07 -13.25
N SER A 20 23.65 12.11 -13.20
CA SER A 20 23.32 10.70 -13.12
C SER A 20 22.77 10.48 -11.71
N PRO A 21 21.46 10.18 -11.54
CA PRO A 21 20.99 9.70 -10.26
C PRO A 21 21.74 8.41 -9.97
N SER A 22 22.35 8.32 -8.79
CA SER A 22 23.07 7.14 -8.32
C SER A 22 22.19 5.88 -8.46
N MET A 23 22.50 5.05 -9.44
CA MET A 23 21.79 3.81 -9.78
C MET A 23 22.18 2.64 -8.86
N SER A 24 22.50 2.92 -7.59
CA SER A 24 23.09 1.96 -6.63
C SER A 24 22.13 1.48 -5.52
N SER A 25 20.86 1.90 -5.55
CA SER A 25 19.82 1.55 -4.54
C SER A 25 18.71 0.63 -5.07
N SER A 26 18.78 0.16 -6.33
CA SER A 26 17.64 -0.51 -6.96
C SER A 26 17.35 -1.92 -6.42
N SER A 27 18.38 -2.67 -6.02
CA SER A 27 18.20 -4.03 -5.47
C SER A 27 17.66 -3.99 -4.04
N THR A 28 18.23 -3.15 -3.17
CA THR A 28 17.79 -3.00 -1.78
C THR A 28 16.39 -2.40 -1.66
N ALA A 29 16.05 -1.41 -2.48
CA ALA A 29 14.70 -0.86 -2.54
C ALA A 29 13.67 -1.88 -3.07
N ARG A 30 14.07 -2.73 -4.03
CA ARG A 30 13.21 -3.80 -4.55
C ARG A 30 12.98 -4.89 -3.49
N LEU A 31 14.03 -5.31 -2.79
CA LEU A 31 13.93 -6.30 -1.70
C LEU A 31 12.99 -5.82 -0.58
N ARG A 32 13.14 -4.57 -0.11
CA ARG A 32 12.23 -3.99 0.89
C ARG A 32 10.77 -3.98 0.42
N ARG A 33 10.54 -3.62 -0.85
CA ARG A 33 9.20 -3.63 -1.43
C ARG A 33 8.61 -5.04 -1.53
N GLU A 34 9.43 -6.02 -1.91
CA GLU A 34 9.03 -7.43 -1.98
C GLU A 34 8.66 -7.97 -0.58
N GLU A 35 9.44 -7.63 0.45
CA GLU A 35 9.16 -7.98 1.84
C GLU A 35 7.86 -7.34 2.36
N ASP A 36 7.66 -6.04 2.09
CA ASP A 36 6.43 -5.32 2.46
C ASP A 36 5.19 -5.94 1.81
N VAL A 37 5.27 -6.29 0.52
CA VAL A 37 4.17 -6.93 -0.21
C VAL A 37 3.89 -8.32 0.34
N LYS A 38 4.94 -9.11 0.63
CA LYS A 38 4.79 -10.44 1.21
C LYS A 38 4.11 -10.36 2.58
N ARG A 39 4.54 -9.40 3.42
CA ARG A 39 3.96 -9.21 4.75
C ARG A 39 2.50 -8.77 4.69
N ALA A 40 2.16 -7.85 3.79
CA ALA A 40 0.77 -7.45 3.56
C ALA A 40 -0.07 -8.64 3.07
N GLY A 41 0.48 -9.49 2.20
CA GLY A 41 -0.17 -10.70 1.71
C GLY A 41 -0.49 -11.71 2.82
N GLU A 42 0.43 -11.93 3.76
CA GLU A 42 0.21 -12.80 4.93
C GLU A 42 -0.94 -12.30 5.81
N ILE A 43 -0.95 -11.01 6.13
CA ILE A 43 -2.00 -10.37 6.94
C ILE A 43 -3.36 -10.46 6.22
N GLN A 44 -3.36 -10.24 4.90
CA GLN A 44 -4.57 -10.35 4.08
C GLN A 44 -5.11 -11.78 4.05
N ALA A 45 -4.24 -12.78 3.90
CA ALA A 45 -4.63 -14.19 3.86
C ALA A 45 -5.21 -14.65 5.21
N GLU A 46 -4.58 -14.28 6.32
CA GLU A 46 -5.08 -14.59 7.66
C GLU A 46 -6.47 -13.97 7.89
N ALA A 47 -6.62 -12.67 7.59
CA ALA A 47 -7.89 -11.98 7.73
C ALA A 47 -8.98 -12.53 6.80
N ALA A 48 -8.60 -12.95 5.58
CA ALA A 48 -9.50 -13.65 4.67
C ALA A 48 -10.04 -14.92 5.31
N ILE A 49 -9.16 -15.81 5.80
CA ILE A 49 -9.56 -17.07 6.43
C ILE A 49 -10.52 -16.82 7.60
N ILE A 50 -10.20 -15.87 8.48
CA ILE A 50 -11.06 -15.51 9.60
C ILE A 50 -12.44 -15.01 9.11
N GLY A 51 -12.46 -14.15 8.09
CA GLY A 51 -13.69 -13.66 7.48
C GLY A 51 -14.53 -14.77 6.85
N GLY A 52 -13.88 -15.67 6.12
CA GLY A 52 -14.49 -16.83 5.48
C GLY A 52 -15.11 -17.80 6.48
N LEU A 53 -14.39 -18.10 7.57
CA LEU A 53 -14.91 -18.93 8.67
C LEU A 53 -16.11 -18.29 9.35
N ARG A 54 -16.05 -16.98 9.63
CA ARG A 54 -17.16 -16.26 10.27
C ARG A 54 -18.41 -16.26 9.41
N MET A 55 -18.31 -15.94 8.12
CA MET A 55 -19.46 -15.95 7.22
C MET A 55 -19.92 -17.38 6.91
N GLY A 56 -19.01 -18.34 6.82
CA GLY A 56 -19.35 -19.76 6.69
C GLY A 56 -20.17 -20.27 7.88
N ALA A 57 -19.81 -19.90 9.11
CA ALA A 57 -20.57 -20.24 10.31
C ALA A 57 -21.99 -19.62 10.28
N ILE A 58 -22.10 -18.38 9.82
CA ILE A 58 -23.41 -17.71 9.62
C ILE A 58 -24.22 -18.43 8.55
N GLY A 59 -23.61 -18.78 7.41
CA GLY A 59 -24.24 -19.50 6.31
C GLY A 59 -24.75 -20.87 6.73
N LEU A 60 -23.94 -21.64 7.48
CA LEU A 60 -24.34 -22.92 8.07
C LEU A 60 -25.52 -22.76 9.03
N GLY A 61 -25.47 -21.76 9.92
CA GLY A 61 -26.56 -21.49 10.85
C GLY A 61 -27.86 -21.17 10.12
N LEU A 62 -27.80 -20.35 9.08
CA LEU A 62 -28.95 -20.01 8.23
C LEU A 62 -29.49 -21.25 7.50
N GLU A 63 -28.62 -22.10 6.97
CA GLU A 63 -29.01 -23.33 6.28
C GLU A 63 -29.75 -24.30 7.22
N ILE A 64 -29.26 -24.46 8.45
CA ILE A 64 -29.89 -25.32 9.48
C ILE A 64 -31.28 -24.78 9.84
N ILE A 65 -31.40 -23.48 10.10
CA ILE A 65 -32.68 -22.84 10.45
C ILE A 65 -33.68 -23.00 9.28
N LEU A 66 -33.23 -22.75 8.05
CA LEU A 66 -34.08 -22.84 6.87
C LEU A 66 -34.53 -24.28 6.60
N HIS A 67 -33.66 -25.26 6.86
CA HIS A 67 -34.00 -26.68 6.75
C HIS A 67 -35.10 -27.12 7.71
N HIS A 68 -35.12 -26.56 8.92
CA HIS A 68 -36.13 -26.90 9.92
C HIS A 68 -37.43 -26.13 9.72
N THR A 69 -37.34 -24.86 9.32
CA THR A 69 -38.51 -23.96 9.22
C THR A 69 -39.30 -24.15 7.92
N TRP A 70 -38.64 -24.47 6.80
CA TRP A 70 -39.31 -24.53 5.49
C TRP A 70 -39.29 -25.94 4.85
N PRO A 71 -40.46 -26.61 4.69
CA PRO A 71 -40.55 -27.92 4.06
C PRO A 71 -40.10 -27.97 2.57
N ALA A 72 -40.20 -26.87 1.81
CA ALA A 72 -39.71 -26.81 0.44
C ALA A 72 -38.17 -26.83 0.38
N PHE A 73 -37.50 -26.09 1.27
CA PHE A 73 -36.04 -26.11 1.37
C PHE A 73 -35.49 -27.45 1.85
N ARG A 74 -36.26 -28.17 2.68
CA ARG A 74 -35.94 -29.54 3.10
C ARG A 74 -35.85 -30.53 1.94
N ARG A 75 -36.67 -30.34 0.90
CA ARG A 75 -36.71 -31.20 -0.31
C ARG A 75 -35.62 -30.89 -1.33
N GLN A 76 -34.83 -29.82 -1.13
CA GLN A 76 -33.77 -29.45 -2.06
C GLN A 76 -32.55 -30.37 -1.96
N ARG A 77 -31.84 -30.53 -3.09
CA ARG A 77 -30.69 -31.44 -3.21
C ARG A 77 -29.48 -30.91 -2.43
N LEU A 78 -28.70 -31.83 -1.85
CA LEU A 78 -27.48 -31.51 -1.09
C LEU A 78 -26.46 -30.61 -1.82
N PRO A 79 -26.21 -30.78 -3.14
CA PRO A 79 -25.24 -29.92 -3.84
C PRO A 79 -25.65 -28.44 -3.85
N PHE A 80 -26.95 -28.15 -3.92
CA PHE A 80 -27.43 -26.77 -3.91
C PHE A 80 -27.15 -26.08 -2.57
N LYS A 81 -27.29 -26.82 -1.48
CA LYS A 81 -26.98 -26.31 -0.14
C LYS A 81 -25.49 -26.03 0.04
N ALA A 82 -24.65 -26.97 -0.39
CA ALA A 82 -23.19 -26.77 -0.40
C ALA A 82 -22.78 -25.56 -1.25
N TYR A 83 -23.47 -25.32 -2.37
CA TYR A 83 -23.26 -24.12 -3.20
C TYR A 83 -23.64 -22.82 -2.47
N LEU A 84 -24.75 -22.79 -1.74
CA LEU A 84 -25.10 -21.61 -0.94
C LEU A 84 -24.04 -21.35 0.13
N LEU A 85 -23.61 -22.40 0.83
CA LEU A 85 -22.60 -22.31 1.86
C LEU A 85 -21.25 -21.80 1.31
N SER A 86 -20.82 -22.30 0.15
CA SER A 86 -19.58 -21.83 -0.47
C SER A 86 -19.67 -20.35 -0.86
N GLY A 87 -20.84 -19.88 -1.28
CA GLY A 87 -21.11 -18.45 -1.50
C GLY A 87 -20.83 -17.60 -0.25
N PHE A 88 -21.37 -18.00 0.90
CA PHE A 88 -21.11 -17.30 2.17
C PHE A 88 -19.62 -17.29 2.54
N ILE A 89 -18.93 -18.42 2.38
CA ILE A 89 -17.50 -18.52 2.66
C ILE A 89 -16.71 -17.58 1.74
N MET A 90 -16.98 -17.59 0.44
CA MET A 90 -16.28 -16.74 -0.53
C MET A 90 -16.50 -15.26 -0.24
N THR A 91 -17.73 -14.87 0.08
CA THR A 91 -18.03 -13.52 0.53
C THR A 91 -17.20 -13.14 1.77
N GLY A 92 -17.13 -14.02 2.77
CA GLY A 92 -16.33 -13.79 3.97
C GLY A 92 -14.83 -13.66 3.69
N LEU A 93 -14.27 -14.50 2.80
CA LEU A 93 -12.87 -14.44 2.40
C LEU A 93 -12.52 -13.08 1.80
N VAL A 94 -13.36 -12.59 0.87
CA VAL A 94 -13.14 -11.31 0.17
C VAL A 94 -13.23 -10.14 1.13
N PHE A 95 -14.33 -10.02 1.90
CA PHE A 95 -14.49 -8.91 2.83
C PHE A 95 -13.45 -8.92 3.98
N GLY A 96 -13.02 -10.11 4.42
CA GLY A 96 -11.93 -10.26 5.38
C GLY A 96 -10.61 -9.73 4.84
N ALA A 97 -10.28 -10.11 3.60
CA ALA A 97 -9.07 -9.66 2.89
C ALA A 97 -9.08 -8.13 2.68
N GLU A 98 -10.16 -7.60 2.09
CA GLU A 98 -10.31 -6.16 1.83
C GLU A 98 -10.25 -5.34 3.11
N GLY A 99 -10.90 -5.81 4.18
CA GLY A 99 -10.89 -5.13 5.47
C GLY A 99 -9.49 -5.02 6.07
N ALA A 100 -8.63 -6.03 5.89
CA ALA A 100 -7.25 -5.97 6.35
C ALA A 100 -6.40 -5.00 5.52
N LEU A 101 -6.57 -5.01 4.20
CA LEU A 101 -5.86 -4.11 3.28
C LEU A 101 -6.21 -2.64 3.57
N LEU A 102 -7.51 -2.33 3.72
CA LEU A 102 -7.97 -1.00 4.06
C LEU A 102 -7.46 -0.53 5.43
N LYS A 103 -7.41 -1.41 6.42
CA LYS A 103 -6.83 -1.09 7.73
C LYS A 103 -5.34 -0.81 7.63
N HIS A 104 -4.60 -1.60 6.87
CA HIS A 104 -3.17 -1.40 6.67
C HIS A 104 -2.90 -0.05 5.98
N GLU A 105 -3.62 0.29 4.92
CA GLU A 105 -3.51 1.59 4.27
C GLU A 105 -3.92 2.75 5.19
N ALA A 106 -5.00 2.58 5.96
CA ALA A 106 -5.46 3.61 6.89
C ALA A 106 -4.41 3.89 7.98
N GLN A 107 -3.77 2.84 8.51
CA GLN A 107 -2.67 2.96 9.48
C GLN A 107 -1.49 3.71 8.86
N ARG A 108 -1.04 3.32 7.66
CA ARG A 108 0.04 4.02 6.95
C ARG A 108 -0.26 5.51 6.76
N ARG A 109 -1.48 5.85 6.32
CA ARG A 109 -1.90 7.25 6.15
C ARG A 109 -1.94 8.01 7.48
N GLN A 110 -2.32 7.36 8.58
CA GLN A 110 -2.30 7.98 9.91
C GLN A 110 -0.87 8.24 10.40
N GLU A 111 0.04 7.28 10.23
CA GLU A 111 1.46 7.41 10.57
C GLU A 111 2.11 8.56 9.79
N GLU A 112 1.92 8.61 8.47
CA GLU A 112 2.43 9.71 7.63
C GLU A 112 1.88 11.07 8.06
N ASN A 113 0.59 11.15 8.37
CA ASN A 113 -0.03 12.39 8.82
C ASN A 113 0.49 12.82 10.20
N MET A 114 0.73 11.90 11.11
CA MET A 114 1.34 12.18 12.41
C MET A 114 2.77 12.71 12.24
N LEU A 115 3.57 12.08 11.37
CA LEU A 115 4.94 12.51 11.09
C LEU A 115 4.96 13.92 10.46
N ARG A 116 4.07 14.19 9.50
CA ARG A 116 3.92 15.53 8.90
C ARG A 116 3.50 16.57 9.94
N ARG A 117 2.65 16.21 10.90
CA ARG A 117 2.28 17.11 12.02
C ARG A 117 3.46 17.40 12.93
N GLN A 118 4.25 16.38 13.29
CA GLN A 118 5.47 16.54 14.09
C GLN A 118 6.49 17.43 13.37
N ALA A 119 6.74 17.19 12.08
CA ALA A 119 7.64 18.00 11.27
C ALA A 119 7.20 19.48 11.26
N ARG A 120 5.91 19.75 11.07
CA ARG A 120 5.37 21.12 11.09
C ARG A 120 5.59 21.79 12.45
N LEU A 121 5.38 21.07 13.54
CA LEU A 121 5.58 21.60 14.90
C LEU A 121 7.06 21.92 15.15
N GLU A 122 7.97 20.98 14.88
CA GLU A 122 9.41 21.19 15.09
C GLU A 122 10.00 22.27 14.18
N LEU A 123 9.58 22.34 12.91
CA LEU A 123 10.02 23.40 12.00
C LEU A 123 9.52 24.77 12.45
N SER A 124 8.27 24.86 12.92
CA SER A 124 7.72 26.11 13.44
C SER A 124 8.43 26.58 14.72
N GLN A 125 8.82 25.66 15.61
CA GLN A 125 9.63 25.96 16.79
C GLN A 125 11.02 26.49 16.42
N ARG A 126 11.58 26.03 15.30
CA ARG A 126 12.86 26.52 14.75
C ARG A 126 12.71 27.85 13.98
N GLY A 127 11.50 28.40 13.88
CA GLY A 127 11.22 29.62 13.10
C GLY A 127 11.27 29.41 11.59
N ILE A 128 11.26 28.17 11.11
CA ILE A 128 11.34 27.81 9.69
C ILE A 128 9.92 27.60 9.16
N ILE A 129 9.62 28.18 7.99
CA ILE A 129 8.32 28.00 7.34
C ILE A 129 8.19 26.54 6.89
N PRO A 130 7.18 25.79 7.34
CA PRO A 130 7.02 24.38 7.02
C PRO A 130 6.53 24.20 5.59
N THR A 131 7.46 24.25 4.65
CA THR A 131 7.25 23.92 3.24
C THR A 131 7.51 22.42 3.01
N GLU A 132 6.94 21.84 1.94
CA GLU A 132 7.13 20.42 1.59
C GLU A 132 8.62 20.05 1.45
N THR A 133 9.45 20.99 0.98
CA THR A 133 10.91 20.81 0.85
C THR A 133 11.60 20.71 2.20
N GLU A 134 11.24 21.56 3.16
CA GLU A 134 11.81 21.54 4.52
C GLU A 134 11.32 20.34 5.34
N ILE A 135 10.06 19.91 5.15
CA ILE A 135 9.54 18.68 5.75
C ILE A 135 10.34 17.46 5.26
N THR A 136 10.64 17.42 3.95
CA THR A 136 11.46 16.34 3.35
C THR A 136 12.90 16.36 3.88
N ARG A 137 13.49 17.56 4.00
CA ARG A 137 14.83 17.75 4.58
C ARG A 137 14.88 17.27 6.03
N TRP A 138 13.91 17.65 6.84
CA TRP A 138 13.77 17.23 8.23
C TRP A 138 13.62 15.70 8.36
N MET A 139 12.82 15.06 7.48
CA MET A 139 12.69 13.60 7.49
C MET A 139 14.00 12.89 7.15
N THR A 140 14.77 13.45 6.21
CA THR A 140 16.08 12.91 5.81
C THR A 140 17.10 13.05 6.93
N GLU A 141 17.13 14.20 7.58
CA GLU A 141 18.02 14.50 8.71
C GLU A 141 17.71 13.64 9.94
N ARG A 142 16.42 13.39 10.22
CA ARG A 142 16.00 12.50 11.30
C ARG A 142 16.37 11.03 11.03
N SER A 143 16.26 10.59 9.77
CA SER A 143 16.63 9.23 9.36
C SER A 143 18.14 9.00 9.43
N SER A 144 18.97 9.98 9.05
CA SER A 144 20.43 9.87 9.18
C SER A 144 20.92 9.94 10.63
N GLN A 145 20.22 10.69 11.49
CA GLN A 145 20.49 10.70 12.94
C GLN A 145 20.12 9.37 13.62
N SER A 146 19.04 8.70 13.23
CA SER A 146 18.72 7.37 13.78
C SER A 146 19.76 6.31 13.40
N ASP A 147 20.28 6.35 12.18
CA ASP A 147 21.26 5.37 11.69
C ASP A 147 22.64 5.55 12.35
N SER A 148 23.03 6.81 12.59
CA SER A 148 24.31 7.14 13.27
C SER A 148 24.28 6.92 14.78
N ALA A 149 23.12 7.01 15.44
CA ALA A 149 22.97 6.68 16.85
C ALA A 149 22.90 5.16 17.14
N SER A 150 22.69 4.35 16.09
CA SER A 150 22.59 2.89 16.16
C SER A 150 23.90 2.17 15.78
N SER A 151 24.96 2.92 15.47
CA SER A 151 26.32 2.44 15.14
C SER A 151 27.29 2.78 16.27
#